data_AF-A0A9W9V6F9-F1
#
_entry.id   AF-A0A9W9V6F9-F1
#
_cell.length_a   1.000
_cell.length_b   1.000
_cell.length_c   1.000
_cell.angle_alpha   90.00
_cell.angle_beta   90.00
_cell.angle_gamma   90.00
#
_symmetry.space_group_name_H-M   'P 1'
#
loop_
_entity.id
_entity.type
_entity.pdbx_description
1 polymer ?
#
loop_
_entity_poly.entity_id
_entity_poly.type
_entity_poly.pdbx_seq_one_letter_code
_entity_poly.pdbx_strand_id
1 'polypeptide(L)'
;MVPANNDNGRGAPQLDPARKNTAIPDFRPSPNANRHLVSASPVKMRTYDDAFSGQKIYPGKGKLYVRGDSKIFRFQNGKSESLFLQRKNPRRIAWTVLYRRQHRKGISEEVAKKRTRRVVKHQRAIVGASLEQIKERRTQRPEAREAARKQAIKEAKEKKAAASAAKKADKAKTAASAAKGGAQRIASKQGAKGSAPKVAAKSR
;
A
#
# COMPACT_ATOMS: atom_id res chain seq x y z
N MET A 1 -12.99 51.80 -30.77
CA MET A 1 -12.15 52.87 -31.33
C MET A 1 -11.10 53.21 -30.29
N VAL A 2 -9.87 52.75 -30.53
CA VAL A 2 -8.51 53.18 -30.08
C VAL A 2 -7.62 51.95 -30.37
N PRO A 3 -6.68 52.03 -31.33
CA PRO A 3 -5.77 50.94 -31.68
C PRO A 3 -4.30 51.18 -31.25
N ALA A 4 -3.54 50.08 -31.28
CA ALA A 4 -2.15 49.92 -31.71
C ALA A 4 -0.96 50.42 -30.86
N ASN A 5 -0.14 49.43 -30.46
CA ASN A 5 1.31 49.25 -30.68
C ASN A 5 2.28 50.42 -30.49
N ASN A 6 3.35 50.15 -29.71
CA ASN A 6 4.67 50.68 -30.05
C ASN A 6 5.78 49.69 -29.68
N ASP A 7 6.25 48.97 -30.70
CA ASP A 7 7.56 48.31 -30.74
C ASP A 7 8.64 49.38 -30.90
N ASN A 8 9.73 49.30 -30.13
CA ASN A 8 10.95 50.02 -30.49
C ASN A 8 12.18 49.18 -30.11
N GLY A 9 12.93 48.79 -31.13
CA GLY A 9 14.06 47.88 -31.01
C GLY A 9 15.43 48.54 -30.99
N ARG A 10 16.41 47.66 -31.24
CA ARG A 10 17.82 47.85 -31.65
C ARG A 10 18.87 47.90 -30.55
N GLY A 11 19.86 47.02 -30.69
CA GLY A 11 21.25 47.33 -30.35
C GLY A 11 22.04 46.21 -29.66
N ALA A 12 22.71 45.37 -30.44
CA ALA A 12 23.94 44.67 -30.06
C ALA A 12 24.99 44.95 -31.16
N PRO A 13 26.27 44.60 -30.99
CA PRO A 13 27.21 44.76 -29.87
C PRO A 13 28.48 45.54 -30.32
N GLN A 14 29.27 46.09 -29.39
CA GLN A 14 30.64 46.57 -29.70
C GLN A 14 31.64 46.00 -28.69
N LEU A 15 32.64 45.29 -29.20
CA LEU A 15 33.87 44.88 -28.55
C LEU A 15 34.89 46.01 -28.66
N ASP A 16 35.73 46.24 -27.63
CA ASP A 16 37.14 46.65 -27.75
C ASP A 16 37.84 46.84 -26.36
N PRO A 17 39.19 46.90 -26.26
CA PRO A 17 39.96 45.79 -25.69
C PRO A 17 40.84 46.17 -24.47
N ALA A 18 41.37 45.14 -23.80
CA ALA A 18 42.61 45.09 -23.00
C ALA A 18 42.99 46.31 -22.11
N ARG A 19 42.88 46.15 -20.79
CA ARG A 19 43.78 46.84 -19.84
C ARG A 19 44.31 45.89 -18.77
N LYS A 20 45.65 45.90 -18.71
CA LYS A 20 46.54 45.09 -17.89
C LYS A 20 46.56 45.59 -16.42
N ASN A 21 47.06 44.69 -15.56
CA ASN A 21 47.87 44.93 -14.36
C ASN A 21 47.18 45.14 -12.99
N THR A 22 47.19 44.02 -12.24
CA THR A 22 47.77 43.85 -10.89
C THR A 22 47.42 44.87 -9.79
N ALA A 23 46.52 44.46 -8.90
CA ALA A 23 46.58 44.80 -7.48
C ALA A 23 46.23 43.53 -6.68
N ILE A 24 47.21 43.01 -5.94
CA ILE A 24 47.01 41.99 -4.91
C ILE A 24 46.52 42.74 -3.66
N PRO A 25 45.32 42.50 -3.13
CA PRO A 25 45.01 42.95 -1.78
C PRO A 25 45.59 41.94 -0.77
N ASP A 26 46.49 42.43 0.07
CA ASP A 26 47.01 41.77 1.26
C ASP A 26 45.87 41.22 2.13
N PHE A 27 45.61 39.91 2.03
CA PHE A 27 44.73 39.21 2.95
C PHE A 27 45.51 38.90 4.23
N ARG A 28 45.53 39.85 5.17
CA ARG A 28 45.86 39.53 6.57
C ARG A 28 44.84 38.48 7.05
N PRO A 29 45.24 37.24 7.39
CA PRO A 29 44.31 36.35 8.06
C PRO A 29 44.06 36.91 9.46
N SER A 30 42.81 37.29 9.73
CA SER A 30 42.32 37.51 11.09
C SER A 30 42.76 36.32 11.96
N PRO A 31 43.31 36.53 13.17
CA PRO A 31 43.57 35.44 14.09
C PRO A 31 42.22 34.90 14.52
N ASN A 32 41.75 33.90 13.79
CA ASN A 32 40.55 33.15 14.11
C ASN A 32 40.75 32.49 15.47
N ALA A 33 40.27 33.16 16.53
CA ALA A 33 40.24 32.68 17.89
C ALA A 33 39.22 31.55 18.12
N ASN A 34 38.79 30.85 17.06
CA ASN A 34 38.02 29.61 17.15
C ASN A 34 38.86 28.42 16.67
N ARG A 35 40.06 28.28 17.22
CA ARG A 35 40.83 27.06 17.13
C ARG A 35 40.29 26.08 18.17
N HIS A 36 39.34 25.26 17.74
CA HIS A 36 38.92 23.99 18.35
C HIS A 36 38.81 23.95 19.89
N LEU A 37 37.74 24.55 20.42
CA LEU A 37 37.04 23.86 21.50
C LEU A 37 36.31 22.67 20.87
N VAL A 38 37.04 21.56 20.70
CA VAL A 38 36.39 20.26 20.60
C VAL A 38 35.71 20.10 21.95
N SER A 39 34.42 20.41 22.03
CA SER A 39 33.63 20.12 23.21
C SER A 39 33.73 18.61 23.41
N ALA A 40 34.60 18.17 24.32
CA ALA A 40 34.61 16.81 24.80
C ALA A 40 33.24 16.60 25.42
N SER A 41 32.30 16.08 24.63
CA SER A 41 31.03 15.61 25.14
C SER A 41 31.37 14.68 26.31
N PRO A 42 30.86 14.91 27.52
CA PRO A 42 31.22 14.10 28.67
C PRO A 42 31.02 12.64 28.28
N VAL A 43 32.09 11.83 28.38
CA VAL A 43 32.09 10.44 27.92
C VAL A 43 30.99 9.72 28.69
N LYS A 44 29.83 9.54 28.06
CA LYS A 44 28.67 8.92 28.70
C LYS A 44 28.94 7.43 28.81
N MET A 45 29.58 7.03 29.91
CA MET A 45 29.82 5.64 30.22
C MET A 45 28.51 4.86 30.23
N ARG A 46 28.56 3.64 29.69
CA ARG A 46 27.36 2.82 29.50
C ARG A 46 26.78 2.36 30.83
N THR A 47 25.53 2.73 31.08
CA THR A 47 24.72 2.21 32.19
C THR A 47 24.11 0.88 31.77
N TYR A 48 24.18 -0.11 32.66
CA TYR A 48 23.55 -1.42 32.47
C TYR A 48 22.26 -1.53 33.29
N ASP A 49 21.45 -2.52 32.99
CA ASP A 49 20.28 -2.89 33.79
C ASP A 49 20.58 -4.16 34.60
N ASP A 50 20.17 -4.17 35.86
CA ASP A 50 20.22 -5.34 36.74
C ASP A 50 19.26 -6.42 36.23
N ALA A 51 19.78 -7.63 36.03
CA ALA A 51 19.05 -8.76 35.50
C ALA A 51 17.93 -9.26 36.43
N PHE A 52 18.03 -9.04 37.74
CA PHE A 52 17.00 -9.45 38.70
C PHE A 52 16.03 -8.30 39.01
N SER A 53 16.55 -7.15 39.40
CA SER A 53 15.72 -6.05 39.90
C SER A 53 15.23 -5.09 38.82
N GLY A 54 15.95 -4.97 37.71
CA GLY A 54 15.74 -3.94 36.68
C GLY A 54 16.24 -2.55 37.06
N GLN A 55 17.03 -2.40 38.13
CA GLN A 55 17.66 -1.14 38.50
C GLN A 55 18.86 -0.79 37.61
N LYS A 56 19.16 0.50 37.48
CA LYS A 56 20.31 0.99 36.70
C LYS A 56 21.62 0.71 37.45
N ILE A 57 22.56 0.07 36.76
CA ILE A 57 23.93 -0.19 37.21
C ILE A 57 24.85 0.83 36.56
N TYR A 58 25.36 1.74 37.39
CA TYR A 58 26.36 2.71 36.99
C TYR A 58 27.77 2.09 36.99
N PRO A 59 28.72 2.66 36.24
CA PRO A 59 30.10 2.20 36.23
C PRO A 59 30.68 2.08 37.65
N GLY A 60 31.47 1.02 37.89
CA GLY A 60 32.08 0.75 39.19
C GLY A 60 31.13 0.20 40.27
N LYS A 61 29.90 -0.19 39.91
CA LYS A 61 28.93 -0.81 40.84
C LYS A 61 28.55 -2.22 40.41
N GLY A 62 28.22 -3.03 41.41
CA GLY A 62 27.66 -4.35 41.19
C GLY A 62 28.68 -5.42 40.82
N LYS A 63 28.17 -6.53 40.30
CA LYS A 63 28.96 -7.69 39.86
C LYS A 63 28.42 -8.26 38.55
N LEU A 64 29.28 -8.96 37.83
CA LEU A 64 28.95 -9.68 36.62
C LEU A 64 29.06 -11.19 36.89
N TYR A 65 27.98 -11.91 36.66
CA TYR A 65 27.90 -13.36 36.79
C TYR A 65 27.73 -13.99 35.41
N VAL A 66 28.69 -14.80 34.98
CA VAL A 66 28.60 -15.59 33.75
C VAL A 66 28.19 -16.99 34.12
N ARG A 67 27.04 -17.44 33.62
CA ARG A 67 26.57 -18.81 33.79
C ARG A 67 27.25 -19.73 32.77
N GLY A 68 27.33 -21.03 33.07
CA GLY A 68 27.98 -22.02 32.20
C GLY A 68 27.41 -22.11 30.77
N ASP A 69 26.19 -21.63 30.54
CA ASP A 69 25.60 -21.50 29.19
C ASP A 69 25.96 -20.17 28.50
N SER A 70 27.05 -19.51 28.93
CA SER A 70 27.53 -18.22 28.45
C SER A 70 26.57 -17.04 28.64
N LYS A 71 25.49 -17.20 29.42
CA LYS A 71 24.59 -16.09 29.74
C LYS A 71 25.19 -15.18 30.79
N ILE A 72 25.21 -13.89 30.47
CA ILE A 72 25.74 -12.84 31.33
C ILE A 72 24.59 -12.21 32.12
N PHE A 73 24.69 -12.27 33.45
CA PHE A 73 23.81 -11.60 34.38
C PHE A 73 24.59 -10.49 35.08
N ARG A 74 24.00 -9.30 35.17
CA ARG A 74 24.58 -8.16 35.89
C ARG A 74 23.71 -7.87 37.10
N PHE A 75 24.32 -7.73 38.27
CA PHE A 75 23.63 -7.48 39.53
C PHE A 75 24.11 -6.16 40.12
N GLN A 76 23.19 -5.33 40.62
CA GLN A 76 23.56 -4.05 41.22
C GLN A 76 24.16 -4.22 42.63
N ASN A 77 23.70 -5.22 43.39
CA ASN A 77 24.05 -5.48 44.79
C ASN A 77 24.05 -6.97 45.12
N GLY A 78 24.59 -7.35 46.29
CA GLY A 78 24.57 -8.74 46.77
C GLY A 78 23.17 -9.30 47.03
N LYS A 79 22.16 -8.44 47.25
CA LYS A 79 20.76 -8.85 47.46
C LYS A 79 20.16 -9.46 46.19
N SER A 80 20.33 -8.81 45.05
CA SER A 80 19.87 -9.27 43.72
C SER A 80 20.60 -10.54 43.30
N GLU A 81 21.91 -10.61 43.52
CA GLU A 81 22.73 -11.81 43.30
C GLU A 81 22.25 -13.00 44.14
N SER A 82 22.09 -12.82 45.46
CA SER A 82 21.67 -13.88 46.38
C SER A 82 20.28 -14.42 46.01
N LEU A 83 19.31 -13.54 45.73
CA LEU A 83 17.97 -13.98 45.31
C LEU A 83 17.97 -14.72 43.97
N PHE A 84 18.86 -14.33 43.04
CA PHE A 84 19.03 -15.03 41.76
C PHE A 84 19.63 -16.43 41.96
N LEU A 85 20.66 -16.57 42.78
CA LEU A 85 21.29 -17.86 43.10
C LEU A 85 20.34 -18.79 43.87
N GLN A 86 19.50 -18.23 44.74
CA GLN A 86 18.39 -18.93 45.39
C GLN A 86 17.24 -19.29 44.42
N ARG A 87 17.36 -18.97 43.13
CA ARG A 87 16.38 -19.26 42.07
C ARG A 87 15.01 -18.64 42.36
N LYS A 88 14.96 -17.51 43.07
CA LYS A 88 13.71 -16.78 43.29
C LYS A 88 13.25 -16.11 41.99
N ASN A 89 11.94 -16.09 41.76
CA ASN A 89 11.37 -15.46 40.58
C ASN A 89 11.14 -13.96 40.83
N PRO A 90 11.77 -13.03 40.07
CA PRO A 90 11.57 -11.59 40.23
C PRO A 90 10.10 -11.16 40.18
N ARG A 91 9.26 -11.89 39.42
CA ARG A 91 7.81 -11.64 39.28
C ARG A 91 7.02 -11.82 40.57
N ARG A 92 7.58 -12.49 41.58
CA ARG A 92 6.98 -12.66 42.92
C ARG A 92 7.54 -11.70 43.95
N ILE A 93 8.58 -10.93 43.61
CA ILE A 93 9.28 -10.05 44.54
C ILE A 93 8.84 -8.60 44.31
N ALA A 94 8.09 -8.05 45.26
CA ALA A 94 7.31 -6.82 45.13
C ALA A 94 8.11 -5.58 44.69
N TRP A 95 9.38 -5.47 45.10
CA TRP A 95 10.23 -4.30 44.84
C TRP A 95 10.88 -4.29 43.45
N THR A 96 10.80 -5.39 42.68
CA THR A 96 11.43 -5.45 41.36
C THR A 96 10.61 -4.71 40.31
N VAL A 97 11.29 -4.19 39.28
CA VAL A 97 10.63 -3.56 38.13
C VAL A 97 9.70 -4.55 37.41
N LEU A 98 10.08 -5.82 37.35
CA LEU A 98 9.31 -6.85 36.66
C LEU A 98 7.99 -7.15 37.38
N TYR A 99 8.01 -7.24 38.72
CA TYR A 99 6.80 -7.34 39.53
C TYR A 99 5.89 -6.13 39.31
N ARG A 100 6.44 -4.92 39.41
CA ARG A 100 5.66 -3.69 39.25
C ARG A 100 5.00 -3.61 37.88
N ARG A 101 5.69 -3.99 36.80
CA ARG A 101 5.13 -4.07 35.43
C ARG A 101 3.97 -5.06 35.34
N GLN A 102 4.12 -6.26 35.91
CA GLN A 102 3.04 -7.28 35.90
C GLN A 102 1.80 -6.83 36.67
N HIS A 103 2.00 -6.14 37.80
CA HIS A 103 0.93 -5.64 38.67
C HIS A 103 0.50 -4.22 38.30
N ARG A 104 0.91 -3.70 37.14
CA ARG A 104 0.59 -2.36 36.62
C ARG A 104 0.87 -1.22 37.60
N LYS A 105 1.84 -1.40 38.51
CA LYS A 105 2.24 -0.37 39.48
C LYS A 105 3.10 0.68 38.79
N GLY A 106 2.66 1.93 38.79
CA GLY A 106 3.42 3.06 38.25
C GLY A 106 3.58 3.04 36.73
N ILE A 107 2.71 2.32 36.01
CA ILE A 107 2.53 2.52 34.58
C ILE A 107 1.54 3.68 34.47
N SER A 108 2.00 4.85 34.02
CA SER A 108 1.10 5.84 33.45
C SER A 108 0.53 5.21 32.17
N GLU A 109 -0.76 4.93 32.18
CA GLU A 109 -1.50 4.36 31.06
C GLU A 109 -1.52 5.34 29.88
N GLU A 110 -0.41 5.42 29.16
CA GLU A 110 -0.36 6.13 27.89
C GLU A 110 0.60 5.46 26.91
N VAL A 111 0.58 4.12 26.89
CA VAL A 111 0.96 3.43 25.65
C VAL A 111 -0.21 3.64 24.69
N ALA A 112 -0.25 4.83 24.10
CA ALA A 112 -1.20 5.19 23.07
C ALA A 112 -1.28 4.02 22.09
N LYS A 113 -2.48 3.43 21.97
CA LYS A 113 -2.72 2.33 21.03
C LYS A 113 -2.14 2.76 19.70
N LYS A 114 -1.16 2.00 19.20
CA LYS A 114 -0.43 2.33 17.98
C LYS A 114 -1.45 2.38 16.84
N ARG A 115 -1.92 3.58 16.50
CA ARG A 115 -2.92 3.78 15.45
C ARG A 115 -2.26 3.39 14.14
N THR A 116 -2.65 2.25 13.58
CA THR A 116 -2.14 1.81 12.29
C THR A 116 -2.54 2.83 11.24
N ARG A 117 -1.55 3.40 10.55
CA ARG A 117 -1.78 4.32 9.43
C ARG A 117 -2.37 3.53 8.28
N ARG A 118 -3.66 3.74 7.96
CA ARG A 118 -4.29 3.18 6.77
C ARG A 118 -3.87 4.03 5.56
N VAL A 119 -3.04 3.47 4.68
CA VAL A 119 -2.68 4.12 3.41
C VAL A 119 -3.68 3.65 2.36
N VAL A 120 -4.55 4.56 1.90
CA VAL A 120 -5.40 4.30 0.74
C VAL A 120 -4.60 4.67 -0.50
N LYS A 121 -4.34 3.70 -1.38
CA LYS A 121 -3.65 3.92 -2.65
C LYS A 121 -4.66 4.26 -3.75
N HIS A 122 -4.32 5.20 -4.64
CA HIS A 122 -5.15 5.57 -5.78
C HIS A 122 -5.03 4.56 -6.93
N GLN A 123 -6.02 4.53 -7.83
CA GLN A 123 -5.96 3.71 -9.06
C GLN A 123 -4.85 4.20 -9.99
N ARG A 124 -4.15 3.26 -10.62
CA ARG A 124 -3.12 3.49 -11.66
C ARG A 124 -3.71 3.20 -13.06
N ALA A 125 -3.07 3.73 -14.10
CA ALA A 125 -3.41 3.40 -15.48
C ALA A 125 -3.22 1.90 -15.73
N ILE A 126 -4.02 1.34 -16.63
CA ILE A 126 -3.94 -0.07 -17.03
C ILE A 126 -3.52 -0.09 -18.51
N VAL A 127 -2.70 -1.06 -18.91
CA VAL A 127 -2.32 -1.22 -20.33
C VAL A 127 -3.59 -1.35 -21.17
N GLY A 128 -3.75 -0.49 -22.18
CA GLY A 128 -4.93 -0.46 -23.06
C GLY A 128 -6.02 0.56 -22.68
N ALA A 129 -5.91 1.27 -21.53
CA ALA A 129 -6.80 2.38 -21.20
C ALA A 129 -6.11 3.41 -20.29
N SER A 130 -6.09 4.68 -20.69
CA SER A 130 -5.50 5.74 -19.86
C SER A 130 -6.34 6.00 -18.60
N LEU A 131 -5.72 6.58 -17.57
CA LEU A 131 -6.43 6.94 -16.33
C LEU A 131 -7.61 7.88 -16.56
N GLU A 132 -7.50 8.77 -17.56
CA GLU A 132 -8.53 9.74 -17.89
C GLU A 132 -9.75 9.06 -18.52
N GLN A 133 -9.53 8.14 -19.46
CA GLN A 133 -10.60 7.34 -20.08
C GLN A 133 -11.37 6.50 -19.04
N ILE A 134 -10.65 5.93 -18.06
CA ILE A 134 -11.26 5.14 -16.98
C ILE A 134 -12.09 6.04 -16.07
N LYS A 135 -11.58 7.22 -15.71
CA LYS A 135 -12.32 8.18 -14.88
C LYS A 135 -13.57 8.67 -15.59
N GLU A 136 -13.45 9.07 -16.85
CA GLU A 136 -14.56 9.59 -17.65
C GLU A 136 -15.70 8.57 -17.79
N ARG A 137 -15.38 7.32 -18.15
CA ARG A 137 -16.38 6.24 -18.20
C ARG A 137 -17.02 5.98 -16.84
N ARG A 138 -16.26 6.10 -15.75
CA ARG A 138 -16.74 5.89 -14.39
C ARG A 138 -17.59 7.06 -13.87
N THR A 139 -17.35 8.28 -14.32
CA THR A 139 -18.10 9.47 -13.93
C THR A 139 -19.38 9.67 -14.74
N GLN A 140 -19.57 8.96 -15.86
CA GLN A 140 -20.82 8.99 -16.63
C GLN A 140 -22.03 8.70 -15.74
N ARG A 141 -23.06 9.55 -15.84
CA ARG A 141 -24.30 9.42 -15.06
C ARG A 141 -24.99 8.08 -15.32
N PRO A 142 -25.64 7.48 -14.30
CA PRO A 142 -26.30 6.18 -14.44
C PRO A 142 -27.38 6.19 -15.53
N GLU A 143 -28.09 7.30 -15.71
CA GLU A 143 -29.10 7.47 -16.75
C GLU A 143 -28.53 7.32 -18.17
N ALA A 144 -27.35 7.90 -18.43
CA ALA A 144 -26.67 7.77 -19.72
C ALA A 144 -26.21 6.33 -19.98
N ARG A 145 -25.78 5.61 -18.92
CA ARG A 145 -25.41 4.19 -19.02
C ARG A 145 -26.63 3.32 -19.32
N GLU A 146 -27.76 3.61 -18.69
CA GLU A 146 -29.00 2.89 -18.92
C GLU A 146 -29.57 3.14 -20.30
N ALA A 147 -29.49 4.37 -20.82
CA ALA A 147 -29.90 4.70 -22.18
C ALA A 147 -29.05 3.94 -23.21
N ALA A 148 -27.72 3.96 -23.07
CA ALA A 148 -26.82 3.21 -23.94
C ALA A 148 -27.08 1.68 -23.85
N ARG A 149 -27.34 1.17 -22.65
CA ARG A 149 -27.71 -0.25 -22.45
C ARG A 149 -29.03 -0.60 -23.14
N LYS A 150 -30.05 0.25 -23.03
CA LYS A 150 -31.36 0.05 -23.68
C LYS A 150 -31.23 0.09 -25.20
N GLN A 151 -30.44 1.01 -25.75
CA GLN A 151 -30.15 1.08 -27.19
C GLN A 151 -29.43 -0.18 -27.67
N ALA A 152 -28.36 -0.61 -26.99
CA ALA A 152 -27.65 -1.84 -27.32
C ALA A 152 -28.55 -3.10 -27.26
N ILE A 153 -29.47 -3.17 -26.29
CA ILE A 153 -30.45 -4.27 -26.20
C ILE A 153 -31.43 -4.24 -27.38
N LYS A 154 -31.90 -3.05 -27.81
CA LYS A 154 -32.79 -2.92 -28.97
C LYS A 154 -32.08 -3.37 -30.24
N GLU A 155 -30.89 -2.85 -30.50
CA GLU A 155 -30.07 -3.26 -31.65
C GLU A 155 -29.76 -4.76 -31.63
N ALA A 156 -29.47 -5.35 -30.47
CA ALA A 156 -29.23 -6.79 -30.36
C ALA A 156 -30.50 -7.62 -30.67
N LYS A 157 -31.67 -7.14 -30.24
CA LYS A 157 -32.96 -7.77 -30.55
C LYS A 157 -33.28 -7.67 -32.04
N GLU A 158 -33.05 -6.52 -32.66
CA GLU A 158 -33.24 -6.29 -34.09
C GLU A 158 -32.28 -7.16 -34.93
N LYS A 159 -30.99 -7.21 -34.58
CA LYS A 159 -30.02 -8.11 -35.21
C LYS A 159 -30.42 -9.58 -35.07
N LYS A 160 -30.94 -10.00 -33.91
CA LYS A 160 -31.45 -11.36 -33.70
C LYS A 160 -32.71 -11.64 -34.52
N ALA A 161 -33.62 -10.67 -34.63
CA ALA A 161 -34.83 -10.77 -35.45
C ALA A 161 -34.47 -10.90 -36.93
N ALA A 162 -33.59 -10.03 -37.44
CA ALA A 162 -33.06 -10.07 -38.80
C ALA A 162 -32.33 -11.39 -39.10
N ALA A 163 -31.48 -11.88 -38.19
CA ALA A 163 -30.82 -13.17 -38.33
C ALA A 163 -31.83 -14.34 -38.31
N SER A 164 -32.91 -14.25 -37.53
CA SER A 164 -33.97 -15.26 -37.53
C SER A 164 -34.83 -15.23 -38.80
N ALA A 165 -35.07 -14.03 -39.36
CA ALA A 165 -35.79 -13.83 -40.60
C ALA A 165 -34.97 -14.33 -41.80
N ALA A 166 -33.66 -14.03 -41.84
CA ALA A 166 -32.73 -14.59 -42.82
C ALA A 166 -32.70 -16.12 -42.75
N LYS A 167 -32.55 -16.71 -41.55
CA LYS A 167 -32.60 -18.17 -41.37
C LYS A 167 -33.93 -18.79 -41.81
N LYS A 168 -35.07 -18.12 -41.59
CA LYS A 168 -36.39 -18.59 -42.07
C LYS A 168 -36.52 -18.46 -43.59
N ALA A 169 -36.01 -17.39 -44.19
CA ALA A 169 -35.98 -17.20 -45.63
C ALA A 169 -35.08 -18.23 -46.32
N ASP A 170 -33.91 -18.53 -45.75
CA ASP A 170 -33.01 -19.57 -46.26
C ASP A 170 -33.64 -20.96 -46.13
N LYS A 171 -34.32 -21.25 -45.00
CA LYS A 171 -35.05 -22.52 -44.81
C LYS A 171 -36.22 -22.64 -45.80
N ALA A 172 -36.94 -21.55 -46.08
CA ALA A 172 -38.01 -21.52 -47.08
C ALA A 172 -37.48 -21.71 -48.51
N LYS A 173 -36.31 -21.13 -48.84
CA LYS A 173 -35.64 -21.37 -50.13
C LYS A 173 -35.18 -22.82 -50.26
N THR A 174 -34.59 -23.42 -49.22
CA THR A 174 -34.22 -24.85 -49.24
C THR A 174 -35.43 -25.79 -49.31
N ALA A 175 -36.56 -25.42 -48.69
CA ALA A 175 -37.81 -26.18 -48.77
C ALA A 175 -38.48 -26.05 -50.14
N ALA A 176 -38.40 -24.88 -50.79
CA ALA A 176 -38.87 -24.68 -52.16
C ALA A 176 -38.00 -25.43 -53.18
N SER A 177 -36.69 -25.53 -52.94
CA SER A 177 -35.79 -26.39 -53.72
C SER A 177 -36.08 -27.88 -53.50
N ALA A 178 -36.48 -28.29 -52.28
CA ALA A 178 -36.91 -29.65 -51.99
C ALA A 178 -38.30 -29.99 -52.56
N ALA A 179 -39.19 -29.00 -52.76
CA ALA A 179 -40.51 -29.19 -53.38
C ALA A 179 -40.46 -29.32 -54.91
N LYS A 180 -39.33 -29.00 -55.55
CA LYS A 180 -39.09 -29.22 -56.99
C LYS A 180 -38.47 -30.59 -57.30
N GLY A 181 -38.17 -31.40 -56.28
CA GLY A 181 -37.81 -32.81 -56.39
C GLY A 181 -38.92 -33.69 -55.80
N GLY A 182 -39.48 -34.58 -56.61
CA GLY A 182 -40.65 -35.38 -56.26
C GLY A 182 -40.50 -36.26 -55.02
N ALA A 183 -41.55 -36.26 -54.21
CA ALA A 183 -42.09 -37.32 -53.36
C ALA A 183 -41.13 -38.26 -52.61
N GLN A 184 -41.17 -38.20 -51.27
CA GLN A 184 -41.63 -39.33 -50.43
C GLN A 184 -41.84 -38.87 -48.98
N ARG A 185 -43.10 -38.84 -48.54
CA ARG A 185 -43.46 -38.65 -47.12
C ARG A 185 -43.41 -40.02 -46.42
N ILE A 186 -42.37 -40.27 -45.64
CA ILE A 186 -42.39 -41.36 -44.64
C ILE A 186 -42.90 -40.77 -43.34
N ALA A 187 -44.07 -41.24 -42.91
CA ALA A 187 -44.71 -40.89 -41.65
C ALA A 187 -43.91 -41.41 -40.44
N SER A 188 -43.96 -40.61 -39.38
CA SER A 188 -43.23 -40.63 -38.10
C SER A 188 -43.24 -41.94 -37.31
N LYS A 189 -42.06 -42.36 -36.80
CA LYS A 189 -41.89 -43.43 -35.79
C LYS A 189 -41.37 -42.92 -34.43
N GLN A 190 -41.56 -41.64 -34.13
CA GLN A 190 -40.99 -41.01 -32.94
C GLN A 190 -42.05 -40.24 -32.12
N GLY A 191 -43.22 -40.84 -31.98
CA GLY A 191 -44.24 -40.43 -30.98
C GLY A 191 -44.19 -41.23 -29.68
N ALA A 192 -43.27 -42.20 -29.55
CA ALA A 192 -43.23 -43.15 -28.43
C ALA A 192 -42.15 -42.84 -27.38
N LYS A 193 -41.99 -41.57 -27.00
CA LYS A 193 -41.26 -41.20 -25.76
C LYS A 193 -42.01 -40.09 -25.04
N GLY A 194 -43.18 -40.46 -24.50
CA GLY A 194 -43.91 -39.66 -23.53
C GLY A 194 -43.16 -39.58 -22.20
N SER A 195 -43.13 -38.37 -21.65
CA SER A 195 -42.82 -37.93 -20.29
C SER A 195 -42.31 -38.96 -19.26
N ALA A 196 -41.10 -38.73 -18.75
CA ALA A 196 -40.60 -39.40 -17.55
C ALA A 196 -41.49 -39.09 -16.32
N PRO A 197 -41.81 -40.07 -15.45
CA PRO A 197 -42.57 -39.82 -14.25
C PRO A 197 -41.73 -39.08 -13.19
N LYS A 198 -42.36 -38.07 -12.57
CA LYS A 198 -41.81 -37.20 -11.53
C LYS A 198 -41.50 -38.01 -10.26
N VAL A 199 -40.25 -38.00 -9.82
CA VAL A 199 -39.79 -38.70 -8.60
C VAL A 199 -40.45 -38.07 -7.36
N ALA A 200 -41.18 -38.87 -6.60
CA ALA A 200 -41.82 -38.47 -5.35
C ALA A 200 -40.77 -38.29 -4.24
N ALA A 201 -40.84 -37.17 -3.52
CA ALA A 201 -40.01 -36.89 -2.36
C ALA A 201 -40.38 -37.83 -1.19
N LYS A 202 -39.41 -38.61 -0.70
CA LYS A 202 -39.49 -39.30 0.59
C LYS A 202 -38.64 -38.52 1.59
N SER A 203 -39.30 -37.99 2.61
CA SER A 203 -38.69 -37.34 3.76
C SER A 203 -38.12 -38.37 4.73
N ARG A 204 -36.91 -38.11 5.23
CA ARG A 204 -36.56 -38.08 6.66
C ARG A 204 -35.24 -37.36 6.84
#